data_AF-A0AAD7G110-F1
#
_entry.id   AF-A0AAD7G110-F1
#
_cell.length_a   1.000
_cell.length_b   1.000
_cell.length_c   1.000
_cell.angle_alpha   90.00
_cell.angle_beta   90.00
_cell.angle_gamma   90.00
#
_symmetry.space_group_name_H-M   'P 1'
#
loop_
_entity.id
_entity.type
_entity.pdbx_description
1 polymer ?
#
loop_
_entity_poly.entity_id
_entity_poly.type
_entity_poly.pdbx_seq_one_letter_code
_entity_poly.pdbx_strand_id
1 'polypeptide(L)'
;MSRLFTSLAVLVALVAAAYRFYVQPMQLVLGSGRVLESLGKTDCKTVPALTACEKLVLHAPTGVLYLACSTPESRVAWVPAVGQLNASGHENKDYIATYDPSTGAVVRLQPTFPGFGSHGMDVVPSSSNPSELFIYAVNHRRPTDAAHVEANSTIEIFKTSVGSKTLTHLRTVYDPSVIWTPNDVIGAADGRSFFFTNDHTWKTGPREILSLLGIEAGSVGYCHVDEGCKIAYPRLQGANGIARASPSNDTIFVGHAKFRDIRVFERQADNTLRKTHTIPMDRPVDNLSVDKDGAVWAAAFPFPLRIIEHIANPSVLSPTSAHAIVQNTGLDAFYGERYRVEKRFEDDGTLASGTTSVVHDAERGLLFLHGIAAPHLTVCKL
;
A
#
# COMPACT_ATOMS: atom_id res chain seq x y z
N MET A 1 -49.85 17.29 -23.83
CA MET A 1 -48.52 17.28 -24.49
C MET A 1 -47.45 18.00 -23.65
N SER A 2 -47.58 19.30 -23.34
CA SER A 2 -46.54 20.06 -22.59
C SER A 2 -46.07 19.39 -21.27
N ARG A 3 -46.99 18.92 -20.42
CA ARG A 3 -46.62 18.26 -19.15
C ARG A 3 -45.82 16.95 -19.34
N LEU A 4 -46.13 16.17 -20.37
CA LEU A 4 -45.42 14.92 -20.67
C LEU A 4 -43.98 15.20 -21.12
N PHE A 5 -43.79 16.23 -21.95
CA PHE A 5 -42.45 16.68 -22.36
C PHE A 5 -41.63 17.17 -21.17
N THR A 6 -42.22 17.93 -20.25
CA THR A 6 -41.54 18.38 -19.03
C THR A 6 -41.16 17.22 -18.13
N SER A 7 -42.07 16.26 -17.88
CA SER A 7 -41.78 15.07 -17.07
C SER A 7 -40.67 14.21 -17.68
N LEU A 8 -40.68 14.02 -19.01
CA LEU A 8 -39.64 13.27 -19.71
C LEU A 8 -38.29 13.98 -19.64
N ALA A 9 -38.27 15.31 -19.83
CA ALA A 9 -37.04 16.10 -19.73
C ALA A 9 -36.43 16.03 -18.31
N VAL A 10 -37.25 16.09 -17.27
CA VAL A 10 -36.79 15.93 -15.88
C VAL A 10 -36.23 14.52 -15.65
N LEU A 11 -36.90 13.47 -16.13
CA LEU A 11 -36.41 12.11 -16.00
C LEU A 11 -35.06 11.92 -16.71
N VAL A 12 -34.93 12.42 -17.95
CA VAL A 12 -33.67 12.38 -18.70
C VAL A 12 -32.56 13.13 -17.96
N ALA A 13 -32.85 14.30 -17.40
CA ALA A 13 -31.90 15.06 -16.60
C ALA A 13 -31.46 14.29 -15.33
N LEU A 14 -32.39 13.64 -14.63
CA LEU A 14 -32.09 12.81 -13.45
C LEU A 14 -31.25 11.59 -13.81
N VAL A 15 -31.57 10.90 -14.91
CA VAL A 15 -30.78 9.76 -15.40
C VAL A 15 -29.39 10.21 -15.85
N ALA A 16 -29.28 11.32 -16.57
CA ALA A 16 -28.00 11.89 -16.99
C ALA A 16 -27.16 12.31 -15.77
N ALA A 17 -27.76 12.93 -14.76
CA ALA A 17 -27.09 13.25 -13.50
C ALA A 17 -26.65 11.98 -12.78
N ALA A 18 -27.51 10.96 -12.66
CA ALA A 18 -27.17 9.70 -12.02
C ALA A 18 -25.99 9.01 -12.74
N TYR A 19 -26.01 9.01 -14.07
CA TYR A 19 -24.91 8.50 -14.88
C TYR A 19 -23.62 9.30 -14.64
N ARG A 20 -23.66 10.63 -14.68
CA ARG A 20 -22.47 11.49 -14.52
C ARG A 20 -21.86 11.44 -13.12
N PHE A 21 -22.68 11.37 -12.07
CA PHE A 21 -22.21 11.47 -10.69
C PHE A 21 -21.93 10.12 -10.02
N TYR A 22 -22.56 9.03 -10.49
CA TYR A 22 -22.38 7.71 -9.87
C TYR A 22 -21.80 6.67 -10.82
N VAL A 23 -22.36 6.51 -12.03
CA VAL A 23 -21.96 5.44 -12.95
C VAL A 23 -20.62 5.74 -13.63
N GLN A 24 -20.45 6.93 -14.19
CA GLN A 24 -19.24 7.32 -14.91
C GLN A 24 -17.99 7.29 -14.01
N PRO A 25 -18.00 7.85 -12.78
CA PRO A 25 -16.85 7.74 -11.88
C PRO A 25 -16.51 6.29 -11.55
N MET A 26 -17.51 5.45 -11.29
CA MET A 26 -17.31 4.02 -11.03
C MET A 26 -16.70 3.29 -12.23
N GLN A 27 -17.19 3.56 -13.46
CA GLN A 27 -16.61 2.99 -14.68
C GLN A 27 -15.13 3.38 -14.83
N LEU A 28 -14.77 4.62 -14.53
CA LEU A 28 -13.38 5.07 -14.56
C LEU A 28 -12.51 4.40 -13.48
N VAL A 29 -13.04 4.19 -12.27
CA VAL A 29 -12.36 3.43 -11.21
C VAL A 29 -12.09 1.99 -11.66
N LEU A 30 -13.09 1.35 -12.27
CA LEU A 30 -12.99 -0.04 -12.76
C LEU A 30 -12.09 -0.20 -14.00
N GLY A 31 -11.64 0.90 -14.60
CA GLY A 31 -10.81 0.87 -15.80
C GLY A 31 -11.60 0.60 -17.09
N SER A 32 -12.92 0.82 -17.12
CA SER A 32 -13.72 0.64 -18.33
C SER A 32 -13.19 1.49 -19.48
N GLY A 33 -12.86 0.84 -20.60
CA GLY A 33 -12.29 1.50 -21.78
C GLY A 33 -10.80 1.83 -21.68
N ARG A 34 -10.11 1.42 -20.60
CA ARG A 34 -8.66 1.62 -20.45
C ARG A 34 -7.91 0.72 -21.44
N VAL A 35 -6.96 1.32 -22.15
CA VAL A 35 -5.98 0.61 -22.98
C VAL A 35 -4.66 0.59 -22.22
N LEU A 36 -4.04 -0.58 -22.12
CA LEU A 36 -2.71 -0.71 -21.53
C LEU A 36 -1.65 -0.28 -22.53
N GLU A 37 -0.70 0.52 -22.07
CA GLU A 37 0.52 0.82 -22.79
C GLU A 37 1.63 -0.12 -22.32
N SER A 38 2.56 -0.46 -23.21
CA SER A 38 3.74 -1.24 -22.86
C SER A 38 4.92 -0.28 -22.70
N LEU A 39 5.30 0.04 -21.47
CA LEU A 39 6.37 1.01 -21.20
C LEU A 39 7.18 0.67 -19.93
N GLY A 40 8.40 1.19 -19.84
CA GLY A 40 9.26 1.02 -18.67
C GLY A 40 9.88 -0.37 -18.52
N LYS A 41 9.90 -1.18 -19.58
CA LYS A 41 10.32 -2.60 -19.55
C LYS A 41 11.76 -2.86 -20.01
N THR A 42 12.65 -1.88 -19.80
CA THR A 42 14.05 -1.98 -20.23
C THR A 42 14.84 -2.89 -19.29
N ASP A 43 15.60 -3.83 -19.85
CA ASP A 43 16.53 -4.73 -19.11
C ASP A 43 15.93 -5.37 -17.85
N CYS A 44 14.68 -5.85 -17.95
CA CYS A 44 14.00 -6.44 -16.81
C CYS A 44 14.45 -7.88 -16.54
N LYS A 45 14.57 -8.22 -15.24
CA LYS A 45 14.81 -9.58 -14.73
C LYS A 45 13.82 -9.90 -13.62
N THR A 46 13.61 -11.19 -13.39
CA THR A 46 12.76 -11.69 -12.30
C THR A 46 13.61 -12.36 -11.22
N VAL A 47 13.12 -12.35 -9.98
CA VAL A 47 13.73 -13.05 -8.83
C VAL A 47 12.69 -14.00 -8.24
N PRO A 48 12.58 -15.25 -8.74
CA PRO A 48 11.55 -16.21 -8.34
C PRO A 48 11.64 -16.69 -6.89
N ALA A 49 12.79 -16.48 -6.23
CA ALA A 49 12.97 -16.83 -4.82
C ALA A 49 12.13 -15.96 -3.86
N LEU A 50 11.60 -14.83 -4.35
CA LEU A 50 10.79 -13.88 -3.59
C LEU A 50 9.37 -13.90 -4.13
N THR A 51 8.45 -14.51 -3.39
CA THR A 51 7.03 -14.66 -3.76
C THR A 51 6.14 -13.87 -2.83
N ALA A 52 5.00 -13.39 -3.34
CA ALA A 52 3.91 -12.83 -2.54
C ALA A 52 4.36 -11.75 -1.54
N CYS A 53 5.26 -10.87 -1.99
CA CYS A 53 5.77 -9.78 -1.16
C CYS A 53 4.96 -8.52 -1.39
N GLU A 54 4.14 -8.17 -0.40
CA GLU A 54 3.16 -7.10 -0.54
C GLU A 54 3.80 -5.71 -0.49
N LYS A 55 4.79 -5.54 0.40
CA LYS A 55 5.51 -4.28 0.60
C LYS A 55 7.02 -4.43 0.36
N LEU A 56 7.57 -3.41 -0.28
CA LEU A 56 9.00 -3.21 -0.53
C LEU A 56 9.47 -1.93 0.18
N VAL A 57 10.68 -1.95 0.74
CA VAL A 57 11.35 -0.78 1.32
C VAL A 57 12.82 -0.79 0.93
N LEU A 58 13.32 0.27 0.31
CA LEU A 58 14.72 0.38 -0.09
C LEU A 58 15.53 1.06 1.00
N HIS A 59 16.60 0.41 1.44
CA HIS A 59 17.67 1.09 2.15
C HIS A 59 18.59 1.80 1.13
N ALA A 60 18.20 3.02 0.75
CA ALA A 60 18.81 3.77 -0.36
C ALA A 60 20.34 3.84 -0.32
N PRO A 61 21.01 4.09 0.84
CA PRO A 61 22.48 4.18 0.88
C PRO A 61 23.20 2.92 0.40
N THR A 62 22.60 1.74 0.58
CA THR A 62 23.25 0.46 0.23
C THR A 62 22.63 -0.22 -0.99
N GLY A 63 21.44 0.21 -1.42
CA GLY A 63 20.68 -0.43 -2.48
C GLY A 63 20.00 -1.74 -2.06
N VAL A 64 20.09 -2.13 -0.79
CA VAL A 64 19.46 -3.35 -0.28
C VAL A 64 17.96 -3.11 -0.12
N LEU A 65 17.17 -3.98 -0.75
CA LEU A 65 15.71 -3.97 -0.67
C LEU A 65 15.26 -4.89 0.47
N TYR A 66 14.31 -4.43 1.29
CA TYR A 66 13.62 -5.20 2.31
C TYR A 66 12.20 -5.50 1.83
N LEU A 67 11.73 -6.74 2.05
CA LEU A 67 10.48 -7.23 1.52
C LEU A 67 9.67 -7.97 2.60
N ALA A 68 8.38 -7.66 2.72
CA ALA A 68 7.44 -8.38 3.57
C ALA A 68 6.71 -9.44 2.73
N CYS A 69 7.08 -10.72 2.89
CA CYS A 69 6.77 -11.81 1.96
C CYS A 69 5.95 -12.94 2.59
N SER A 70 5.28 -13.70 1.71
CA SER A 70 4.50 -14.89 2.04
C SER A 70 4.64 -15.96 0.94
N THR A 71 3.72 -16.92 0.91
CA THR A 71 3.52 -17.86 -0.20
C THR A 71 2.19 -17.55 -0.89
N PRO A 72 2.07 -17.71 -2.22
CA PRO A 72 0.80 -17.52 -2.91
C PRO A 72 -0.34 -18.35 -2.33
N GLU A 73 -0.05 -19.56 -1.85
CA GLU A 73 -1.03 -20.47 -1.23
C GLU A 73 -1.54 -19.92 0.11
N SER A 74 -0.65 -19.40 0.95
CA SER A 74 -1.03 -18.76 2.22
C SER A 74 -1.89 -17.52 1.97
N ARG A 75 -1.58 -16.75 0.92
CA ARG A 75 -2.36 -15.57 0.53
C ARG A 75 -3.79 -15.92 0.16
N VAL A 76 -4.01 -16.94 -0.68
CA VAL A 76 -5.37 -17.41 -1.06
C VAL A 76 -6.24 -17.73 0.17
N ALA A 77 -5.62 -18.19 1.26
CA ALA A 77 -6.34 -18.49 2.50
C ALA A 77 -6.52 -17.26 3.40
N TRP A 78 -5.52 -16.38 3.49
CA TRP A 78 -5.43 -15.37 4.54
C TRP A 78 -4.88 -14.03 4.03
N VAL A 79 -5.81 -13.17 3.64
CA VAL A 79 -5.61 -11.73 3.39
C VAL A 79 -6.85 -11.00 3.90
N PRO A 80 -6.87 -10.59 5.19
CA PRO A 80 -8.02 -9.93 5.79
C PRO A 80 -8.47 -8.65 5.06
N ALA A 81 -7.53 -7.91 4.47
CA ALA A 81 -7.81 -6.69 3.70
C ALA A 81 -8.77 -6.88 2.51
N VAL A 82 -8.89 -8.11 2.00
CA VAL A 82 -9.84 -8.47 0.92
C VAL A 82 -10.83 -9.56 1.34
N GLY A 83 -11.02 -9.76 2.66
CA GLY A 83 -12.01 -10.70 3.20
C GLY A 83 -11.61 -12.18 3.13
N GLN A 84 -10.35 -12.51 2.83
CA GLN A 84 -9.85 -13.89 2.89
C GLN A 84 -9.46 -14.23 4.32
N LEU A 85 -10.34 -14.97 5.01
CA LEU A 85 -10.28 -15.20 6.46
C LEU A 85 -10.18 -16.69 6.84
N ASN A 86 -9.61 -17.54 5.98
CA ASN A 86 -9.37 -18.95 6.28
C ASN A 86 -8.11 -19.13 7.14
N ALA A 87 -8.25 -18.96 8.46
CA ALA A 87 -7.15 -19.06 9.42
C ALA A 87 -6.43 -20.42 9.42
N SER A 88 -7.13 -21.50 9.07
CA SER A 88 -6.56 -22.85 8.98
C SER A 88 -5.64 -23.03 7.78
N GLY A 89 -5.85 -22.26 6.71
CA GLY A 89 -5.01 -22.27 5.51
C GLY A 89 -3.80 -21.34 5.58
N HIS A 90 -3.72 -20.45 6.59
CA HIS A 90 -2.55 -19.62 6.81
C HIS A 90 -1.37 -20.45 7.33
N GLU A 91 -0.34 -20.61 6.50
CA GLU A 91 0.75 -21.56 6.74
C GLU A 91 1.75 -21.09 7.82
N ASN A 92 1.62 -19.86 8.34
CA ASN A 92 2.61 -19.19 9.20
C ASN A 92 4.03 -19.21 8.62
N LYS A 93 4.14 -19.12 7.29
CA LYS A 93 5.42 -19.11 6.57
C LYS A 93 5.86 -17.71 6.17
N ASP A 94 5.08 -16.68 6.51
CA ASP A 94 5.38 -15.29 6.21
C ASP A 94 6.68 -14.85 6.88
N TYR A 95 7.40 -13.97 6.19
CA TYR A 95 8.78 -13.63 6.54
C TYR A 95 9.16 -12.24 6.01
N ILE A 96 10.20 -11.67 6.62
CA ILE A 96 10.89 -10.51 6.08
C ILE A 96 12.15 -11.00 5.39
N ALA A 97 12.39 -10.56 4.16
CA ALA A 97 13.58 -10.87 3.40
C ALA A 97 14.33 -9.62 2.95
N THR A 98 15.58 -9.79 2.57
CA THR A 98 16.37 -8.80 1.85
C THR A 98 16.75 -9.30 0.47
N TYR A 99 16.90 -8.36 -0.46
CA TYR A 99 17.46 -8.57 -1.79
C TYR A 99 18.56 -7.53 -2.05
N ASP A 100 19.74 -8.00 -2.42
CA ASP A 100 20.83 -7.15 -2.88
C ASP A 100 20.92 -7.24 -4.42
N PRO A 101 20.58 -6.16 -5.15
CA PRO A 101 20.59 -6.17 -6.61
C PRO A 101 21.99 -6.31 -7.21
N SER A 102 23.05 -5.98 -6.46
CA SER A 102 24.44 -6.03 -6.92
C SER A 102 25.03 -7.44 -6.93
N THR A 103 24.65 -8.25 -5.94
CA THR A 103 25.10 -9.65 -5.79
C THR A 103 24.04 -10.67 -6.22
N GLY A 104 22.78 -10.25 -6.30
CA GLY A 104 21.63 -11.14 -6.48
C GLY A 104 21.26 -11.94 -5.23
N ALA A 105 21.87 -11.65 -4.09
CA ALA A 105 21.64 -12.40 -2.85
C ALA A 105 20.23 -12.15 -2.30
N VAL A 106 19.57 -13.23 -1.91
CA VAL A 106 18.30 -13.21 -1.18
C VAL A 106 18.52 -13.80 0.20
N VAL A 107 18.12 -13.08 1.25
CA VAL A 107 18.26 -13.53 2.64
C VAL A 107 16.92 -13.43 3.34
N ARG A 108 16.42 -14.54 3.89
CA ARG A 108 15.29 -14.50 4.84
C ARG A 108 15.83 -14.17 6.22
N LEU A 109 15.34 -13.10 6.83
CA LEU A 109 15.79 -12.70 8.17
C LEU A 109 15.21 -13.66 9.23
N GLN A 110 15.98 -13.91 10.30
CA GLN A 110 15.71 -14.93 11.31
C GLN A 110 15.88 -14.41 12.75
N PRO A 111 15.15 -14.96 13.74
CA PRO A 111 14.12 -15.99 13.59
C PRO A 111 12.85 -15.45 12.90
N THR A 112 12.09 -16.32 12.26
CA THR A 112 10.71 -16.00 11.85
C THR A 112 9.85 -15.73 13.08
N PHE A 113 8.99 -14.70 13.00
CA PHE A 113 8.09 -14.36 14.11
C PHE A 113 6.86 -15.29 14.11
N PRO A 114 6.54 -15.98 15.22
CA PRO A 114 5.41 -16.90 15.27
C PRO A 114 4.07 -16.19 15.01
N GLY A 115 3.26 -16.77 14.11
CA GLY A 115 1.94 -16.23 13.78
C GLY A 115 1.96 -14.91 13.00
N PHE A 116 3.10 -14.55 12.41
CA PHE A 116 3.21 -13.40 11.52
C PHE A 116 2.36 -13.62 10.26
N GLY A 117 1.45 -12.70 9.97
CA GLY A 117 0.76 -12.57 8.69
C GLY A 117 1.19 -11.24 8.07
N SER A 118 2.17 -11.29 7.18
CA SER A 118 2.85 -10.12 6.63
C SER A 118 1.92 -9.25 5.79
N HIS A 119 2.09 -7.94 5.86
CA HIS A 119 1.40 -6.98 5.00
C HIS A 119 2.33 -5.76 4.83
N GLY A 120 1.84 -4.53 5.05
CA GLY A 120 2.67 -3.33 4.99
C GLY A 120 3.82 -3.29 6.01
N MET A 121 4.84 -2.50 5.70
CA MET A 121 6.12 -2.47 6.42
C MET A 121 6.89 -1.18 6.13
N ASP A 122 7.65 -0.71 7.12
CA ASP A 122 8.67 0.33 6.93
C ASP A 122 10.00 -0.09 7.57
N VAL A 123 11.10 0.44 7.03
CA VAL A 123 12.47 0.19 7.50
C VAL A 123 13.19 1.53 7.69
N VAL A 124 13.51 1.85 8.94
CA VAL A 124 13.99 3.17 9.32
C VAL A 124 15.33 3.05 10.06
N PRO A 125 16.38 3.79 9.66
CA PRO A 125 17.61 3.87 10.43
C PRO A 125 17.36 4.45 11.83
N SER A 126 18.00 3.86 12.83
CA SER A 126 17.94 4.38 14.20
C SER A 126 18.62 5.74 14.31
N SER A 127 17.96 6.67 14.98
CA SER A 127 18.49 8.00 15.30
C SER A 127 19.67 7.95 16.28
N SER A 128 19.75 6.92 17.13
CA SER A 128 20.85 6.74 18.08
C SER A 128 22.03 5.97 17.50
N ASN A 129 21.79 5.12 16.49
CA ASN A 129 22.83 4.36 15.80
C ASN A 129 22.39 4.08 14.35
N PRO A 130 22.82 4.87 13.36
CA PRO A 130 22.42 4.67 11.96
C PRO A 130 22.81 3.33 11.33
N SER A 131 23.69 2.55 11.96
CA SER A 131 24.00 1.18 11.53
C SER A 131 22.92 0.17 11.91
N GLU A 132 22.02 0.55 12.83
CA GLU A 132 20.87 -0.23 13.25
C GLU A 132 19.63 0.26 12.50
N LEU A 133 18.78 -0.68 12.12
CA LEU A 133 17.50 -0.42 11.48
C LEU A 133 16.38 -0.91 12.39
N PHE A 134 15.33 -0.10 12.52
CA PHE A 134 14.04 -0.54 13.01
C PHE A 134 13.19 -0.98 11.82
N ILE A 135 12.47 -2.10 12.00
CA ILE A 135 11.45 -2.54 11.06
C ILE A 135 10.11 -2.48 11.76
N TYR A 136 9.18 -1.70 11.21
CA TYR A 136 7.79 -1.66 11.64
C TYR A 136 7.00 -2.50 10.65
N ALA A 137 6.28 -3.51 11.11
CA ALA A 137 5.57 -4.43 10.23
C ALA A 137 4.13 -4.62 10.68
N VAL A 138 3.20 -4.46 9.74
CA VAL A 138 1.81 -4.87 9.90
C VAL A 138 1.76 -6.39 10.01
N ASN A 139 1.03 -6.88 10.99
CA ASN A 139 0.87 -8.30 11.26
C ASN A 139 -0.61 -8.66 11.43
N HIS A 140 -1.17 -9.33 10.42
CA HIS A 140 -2.52 -9.87 10.48
C HIS A 140 -2.53 -11.25 11.12
N ARG A 141 -2.36 -11.29 12.44
CA ARG A 141 -2.43 -12.55 13.19
C ARG A 141 -3.80 -13.19 13.03
N ARG A 142 -3.80 -14.52 13.03
CA ARG A 142 -5.02 -15.32 13.11
C ARG A 142 -5.83 -14.98 14.37
N PRO A 143 -7.14 -15.27 14.37
CA PRO A 143 -7.98 -15.07 15.55
C PRO A 143 -7.44 -15.91 16.72
N THR A 144 -7.57 -15.39 17.94
CA THR A 144 -7.08 -16.07 19.15
C THR A 144 -8.07 -17.11 19.70
N ASP A 145 -9.31 -17.11 19.21
CA ASP A 145 -10.31 -18.12 19.53
C ASP A 145 -11.02 -18.59 18.25
N ALA A 146 -11.68 -19.75 18.32
CA ALA A 146 -12.39 -20.33 17.18
C ALA A 146 -13.76 -19.67 16.92
N ALA A 147 -14.21 -18.76 17.79
CA ALA A 147 -15.50 -18.09 17.66
C ALA A 147 -15.41 -16.83 16.78
N HIS A 148 -14.23 -16.23 16.68
CA HIS A 148 -13.96 -15.07 15.83
C HIS A 148 -13.32 -15.50 14.51
N VAL A 149 -13.78 -14.89 13.43
CA VAL A 149 -13.18 -15.01 12.09
C VAL A 149 -12.28 -13.81 11.75
N GLU A 150 -12.30 -12.77 12.60
CA GLU A 150 -11.60 -11.50 12.38
C GLU A 150 -10.12 -11.58 12.73
N ALA A 151 -9.28 -10.92 11.94
CA ALA A 151 -7.85 -10.84 12.21
C ALA A 151 -7.56 -10.07 13.52
N ASN A 152 -6.63 -10.61 14.31
CA ASN A 152 -6.10 -9.99 15.52
C ASN A 152 -4.87 -9.13 15.17
N SER A 153 -5.10 -8.16 14.29
CA SER A 153 -4.07 -7.33 13.66
C SER A 153 -3.24 -6.53 14.67
N THR A 154 -1.93 -6.47 14.45
CA THR A 154 -0.96 -5.72 15.26
C THR A 154 0.05 -4.98 14.38
N ILE A 155 0.81 -4.09 15.01
CA ILE A 155 2.07 -3.60 14.46
C ILE A 155 3.21 -4.19 15.29
N GLU A 156 4.13 -4.86 14.63
CA GLU A 156 5.34 -5.42 15.24
C GLU A 156 6.52 -4.48 14.99
N ILE A 157 7.38 -4.32 15.99
CA ILE A 157 8.63 -3.56 15.89
C ILE A 157 9.78 -4.54 16.06
N PHE A 158 10.65 -4.57 15.07
CA PHE A 158 11.87 -5.37 15.06
C PHE A 158 13.10 -4.48 14.94
N LYS A 159 14.26 -5.08 15.18
CA LYS A 159 15.59 -4.51 14.99
C LYS A 159 16.43 -5.41 14.11
N THR A 160 17.21 -4.81 13.23
CA THR A 160 18.22 -5.48 12.42
C THR A 160 19.36 -4.50 12.06
N SER A 161 20.27 -4.91 11.18
CA SER A 161 21.26 -4.06 10.55
C SER A 161 21.45 -4.48 9.08
N VAL A 162 21.98 -3.59 8.25
CA VAL A 162 22.24 -3.91 6.84
C VAL A 162 23.19 -5.10 6.74
N GLY A 163 22.85 -6.09 5.91
CA GLY A 163 23.65 -7.29 5.69
C GLY A 163 23.52 -8.34 6.82
N SER A 164 22.82 -8.04 7.90
CA SER A 164 22.51 -9.01 8.95
C SER A 164 21.52 -10.06 8.45
N LYS A 165 21.60 -11.25 9.02
CA LYS A 165 20.59 -12.31 8.88
C LYS A 165 19.60 -12.32 10.04
N THR A 166 19.80 -11.44 11.03
CA THR A 166 19.06 -11.44 12.29
C THR A 166 17.94 -10.41 12.30
N LEU A 167 16.76 -10.84 12.73
CA LEU A 167 15.58 -10.02 13.00
C LEU A 167 15.22 -10.17 14.47
N THR A 168 15.51 -9.16 15.27
CA THR A 168 15.21 -9.18 16.71
C THR A 168 13.87 -8.50 16.95
N HIS A 169 12.87 -9.24 17.43
CA HIS A 169 11.60 -8.63 17.86
C HIS A 169 11.84 -7.78 19.12
N LEU A 170 11.29 -6.57 19.11
CA LEU A 170 11.35 -5.63 20.22
C LEU A 170 9.99 -5.48 20.91
N ARG A 171 8.92 -5.37 20.13
CA ARG A 171 7.61 -4.95 20.65
C ARG A 171 6.48 -5.40 19.73
N THR A 172 5.40 -5.88 20.33
CA THR A 172 4.08 -5.96 19.70
C THR A 172 3.24 -4.79 20.18
N VAL A 173 2.67 -4.02 19.26
CA VAL A 173 1.72 -2.93 19.54
C VAL A 173 0.33 -3.38 19.10
N TYR A 174 -0.58 -3.41 20.06
CA TYR A 174 -1.97 -3.80 19.90
C TYR A 174 -2.84 -2.79 20.63
N ASP A 175 -3.79 -2.19 19.93
CA ASP A 175 -4.81 -1.33 20.50
C ASP A 175 -6.09 -1.49 19.66
N PRO A 176 -7.08 -2.29 20.10
CA PRO A 176 -8.28 -2.55 19.32
C PRO A 176 -9.19 -1.33 19.16
N SER A 177 -8.95 -0.25 19.91
CA SER A 177 -9.71 0.99 19.77
C SER A 177 -9.20 1.87 18.62
N VAL A 178 -7.97 1.64 18.12
CA VAL A 178 -7.33 2.46 17.08
C VAL A 178 -6.77 1.63 15.91
N ILE A 179 -6.18 0.46 16.19
CA ILE A 179 -5.62 -0.48 15.21
C ILE A 179 -6.69 -1.51 14.87
N TRP A 180 -7.42 -1.27 13.77
CA TRP A 180 -8.52 -2.13 13.34
C TRP A 180 -8.06 -3.08 12.24
N THR A 181 -7.76 -2.50 11.07
CA THR A 181 -7.34 -3.21 9.86
C THR A 181 -6.13 -2.48 9.28
N PRO A 182 -5.00 -2.47 10.02
CA PRO A 182 -3.80 -1.79 9.56
C PRO A 182 -3.41 -2.31 8.17
N ASN A 183 -3.14 -1.43 7.23
CA ASN A 183 -2.78 -1.78 5.86
C ASN A 183 -1.28 -1.56 5.65
N ASP A 184 -0.82 -0.33 5.89
CA ASP A 184 0.58 0.05 5.79
C ASP A 184 1.02 0.97 6.94
N VAL A 185 2.34 1.11 7.14
CA VAL A 185 2.95 1.80 8.28
C VAL A 185 4.14 2.65 7.83
N ILE A 186 4.38 3.78 8.50
CA ILE A 186 5.64 4.53 8.45
C ILE A 186 6.19 4.73 9.87
N GLY A 187 7.41 4.26 10.08
CA GLY A 187 8.11 4.31 11.35
C GLY A 187 8.80 5.64 11.63
N ALA A 188 9.23 5.83 12.86
CA ALA A 188 10.16 6.88 13.23
C ALA A 188 11.53 6.30 13.62
N ALA A 189 12.56 7.13 13.55
CA ALA A 189 13.92 6.73 13.86
C ALA A 189 14.17 6.50 15.38
N ASP A 190 13.15 6.69 16.22
CA ASP A 190 13.20 6.43 17.66
C ASP A 190 12.92 4.95 18.03
N GLY A 191 12.43 4.15 17.08
CA GLY A 191 12.02 2.76 17.32
C GLY A 191 10.73 2.63 18.13
N ARG A 192 9.95 3.71 18.26
CA ARG A 192 8.84 3.85 19.22
C ARG A 192 7.58 4.49 18.66
N SER A 193 7.69 5.44 17.73
CA SER A 193 6.54 6.09 17.11
C SER A 193 6.34 5.68 15.66
N PHE A 194 5.08 5.69 15.22
CA PHE A 194 4.71 5.39 13.84
C PHE A 194 3.31 5.91 13.51
N PHE A 195 3.10 6.16 12.21
CA PHE A 195 1.76 6.31 11.63
C PHE A 195 1.40 5.06 10.85
N PHE A 196 0.12 4.75 10.77
CA PHE A 196 -0.38 3.62 9.99
C PHE A 196 -1.75 3.94 9.41
N THR A 197 -2.11 3.26 8.33
CA THR A 197 -3.44 3.36 7.71
C THR A 197 -4.32 2.22 8.18
N ASN A 198 -5.59 2.51 8.48
CA ASN A 198 -6.65 1.48 8.52
C ASN A 198 -7.44 1.58 7.22
N ASP A 199 -7.46 0.51 6.42
CA ASP A 199 -8.14 0.49 5.12
C ASP A 199 -9.67 0.43 5.21
N HIS A 200 -10.19 -0.08 6.34
CA HIS A 200 -11.59 -0.08 6.68
C HIS A 200 -11.81 -0.09 8.21
N THR A 201 -13.08 0.03 8.62
CA THR A 201 -13.44 0.04 10.05
C THR A 201 -14.09 -1.28 10.48
N TRP A 202 -14.72 -2.01 9.57
CA TRP A 202 -15.51 -3.21 9.87
C TRP A 202 -14.79 -4.47 9.40
N LYS A 203 -14.26 -5.24 10.35
CA LYS A 203 -13.44 -6.42 10.05
C LYS A 203 -14.20 -7.59 9.40
N THR A 204 -15.54 -7.67 9.56
CA THR A 204 -16.44 -8.62 8.87
C THR A 204 -17.88 -8.09 8.70
N GLY A 205 -18.68 -8.80 7.90
CA GLY A 205 -20.14 -8.79 7.95
C GLY A 205 -20.84 -7.83 6.98
N PRO A 206 -22.18 -7.76 6.97
CA PRO A 206 -22.95 -6.99 5.98
C PRO A 206 -22.72 -5.47 6.06
N ARG A 207 -22.12 -4.97 7.15
CA ARG A 207 -21.70 -3.56 7.28
C ARG A 207 -20.49 -3.23 6.43
N GLU A 208 -19.71 -4.21 5.99
CA GLU A 208 -18.67 -4.03 4.97
C GLU A 208 -19.27 -3.49 3.67
N ILE A 209 -20.51 -3.85 3.32
CA ILE A 209 -21.24 -3.33 2.15
C ILE A 209 -21.48 -1.82 2.28
N LEU A 210 -21.64 -1.29 3.50
CA LEU A 210 -21.77 0.16 3.71
C LEU A 210 -20.47 0.90 3.35
N SER A 211 -19.32 0.23 3.42
CA SER A 211 -18.06 0.77 2.89
C SER A 211 -18.16 0.97 1.37
N LEU A 212 -18.85 0.10 0.62
CA LEU A 212 -19.07 0.30 -0.82
C LEU A 212 -19.95 1.52 -1.12
N LEU A 213 -20.78 1.95 -0.17
CA LEU A 213 -21.68 3.11 -0.28
C LEU A 213 -21.06 4.43 0.22
N GLY A 214 -19.78 4.43 0.62
CA GLY A 214 -19.07 5.66 1.02
C GLY A 214 -19.44 6.19 2.40
N ILE A 215 -20.12 5.39 3.23
CA ILE A 215 -20.49 5.76 4.61
C ILE A 215 -19.37 5.23 5.53
N GLU A 216 -18.47 6.13 5.95
CA GLU A 216 -17.32 5.96 6.88
C GLU A 216 -16.67 4.54 6.98
N ALA A 217 -15.44 4.36 6.47
CA ALA A 217 -14.70 3.10 6.65
C ALA A 217 -13.18 3.22 6.37
N GLY A 218 -12.42 3.80 7.30
CA GLY A 218 -10.93 3.87 7.24
C GLY A 218 -10.36 5.11 7.94
N SER A 219 -9.07 5.10 8.26
CA SER A 219 -8.41 6.19 9.00
C SER A 219 -6.89 6.18 8.83
N VAL A 220 -6.23 7.23 9.30
CA VAL A 220 -4.80 7.20 9.65
C VAL A 220 -4.69 7.24 11.17
N GLY A 221 -3.98 6.28 11.74
CA GLY A 221 -3.65 6.22 13.16
C GLY A 221 -2.22 6.69 13.42
N TYR A 222 -1.96 7.13 14.65
CA TYR A 222 -0.64 7.37 15.21
C TYR A 222 -0.50 6.57 16.50
N CYS A 223 0.66 5.99 16.74
CA CYS A 223 1.00 5.36 18.00
C CYS A 223 2.39 5.77 18.45
N HIS A 224 2.57 5.85 19.77
CA HIS A 224 3.88 5.79 20.42
C HIS A 224 3.84 4.71 21.49
N VAL A 225 4.85 3.84 21.55
CA VAL A 225 4.83 2.63 22.41
C VAL A 225 4.58 2.92 23.90
N ASP A 226 4.99 4.11 24.38
CA ASP A 226 4.83 4.52 25.78
C ASP A 226 3.62 5.46 26.00
N GLU A 227 3.09 6.10 24.96
CA GLU A 227 2.01 7.11 25.09
C GLU A 227 0.65 6.60 24.61
N GLY A 228 0.63 5.44 23.94
CA GLY A 228 -0.57 4.85 23.38
C GLY A 228 -0.84 5.28 21.93
N CYS A 229 -2.05 4.95 21.47
CA CYS A 229 -2.48 5.18 20.10
C CYS A 229 -3.64 6.18 20.03
N LYS A 230 -3.77 6.87 18.89
CA LYS A 230 -4.93 7.70 18.55
C LYS A 230 -5.18 7.77 17.06
N ILE A 231 -6.41 8.11 16.69
CA ILE A 231 -6.75 8.43 15.31
C ILE A 231 -6.16 9.80 14.96
N ALA A 232 -5.24 9.83 14.00
CA ALA A 232 -4.60 11.05 13.51
C ALA A 232 -5.41 11.73 12.39
N TYR A 233 -6.14 10.95 11.59
CA TYR A 233 -7.12 11.44 10.62
C TYR A 233 -8.28 10.45 10.44
N PRO A 234 -9.53 10.83 10.76
CA PRO A 234 -10.68 9.94 10.62
C PRO A 234 -11.26 9.97 9.19
N ARG A 235 -12.09 8.97 8.87
CA ARG A 235 -12.89 8.91 7.62
C ARG A 235 -12.06 8.96 6.34
N LEU A 236 -10.96 8.21 6.31
CA LEU A 236 -10.13 8.05 5.11
C LEU A 236 -10.40 6.68 4.49
N GLN A 237 -11.46 6.60 3.70
CA GLN A 237 -11.88 5.33 3.14
C GLN A 237 -10.89 4.78 2.12
N GLY A 238 -10.57 3.49 2.25
CA GLY A 238 -9.64 2.82 1.34
C GLY A 238 -8.22 3.33 1.46
N ALA A 239 -7.87 3.92 2.62
CA ALA A 239 -6.49 4.27 2.96
C ALA A 239 -5.63 3.02 2.89
N ASN A 240 -4.62 3.04 2.02
CA ASN A 240 -3.80 1.89 1.73
C ASN A 240 -2.34 2.25 2.05
N GLY A 241 -1.44 2.27 1.06
CA GLY A 241 -0.07 2.72 1.22
C GLY A 241 0.09 4.07 1.92
N ILE A 242 1.07 4.18 2.82
CA ILE A 242 1.46 5.43 3.47
C ILE A 242 2.96 5.67 3.28
N ALA A 243 3.34 6.92 2.98
CA ALA A 243 4.73 7.30 2.82
C ALA A 243 5.00 8.70 3.36
N ARG A 244 6.21 8.93 3.87
CA ARG A 244 6.67 10.23 4.33
C ARG A 244 7.62 10.83 3.30
N ALA A 245 7.50 12.13 3.02
CA ALA A 245 8.39 12.82 2.09
C ALA A 245 9.87 12.72 2.48
N SER A 246 10.19 12.91 3.76
CA SER A 246 11.51 12.66 4.34
C SER A 246 11.43 12.65 5.87
N PRO A 247 12.44 12.14 6.61
CA PRO A 247 12.43 12.16 8.07
C PRO A 247 12.21 13.55 8.69
N SER A 248 12.69 14.60 8.04
CA SER A 248 12.59 16.01 8.48
C SER A 248 11.41 16.78 7.87
N ASN A 249 10.60 16.13 7.04
CA ASN A 249 9.47 16.76 6.36
C ASN A 249 8.16 16.15 6.88
N ASP A 250 7.30 16.99 7.44
CA ASP A 250 6.00 16.62 7.99
C ASP A 250 4.94 16.28 6.93
N THR A 251 5.31 16.23 5.66
CA THR A 251 4.41 15.82 4.56
C THR A 251 4.28 14.30 4.52
N ILE A 252 3.03 13.83 4.60
CA ILE A 252 2.64 12.42 4.52
C ILE A 252 1.71 12.23 3.32
N PHE A 253 1.95 11.18 2.55
CA PHE A 253 1.12 10.75 1.43
C PHE A 253 0.39 9.47 1.79
N VAL A 254 -0.89 9.38 1.42
CA VAL A 254 -1.69 8.16 1.57
C VAL A 254 -2.33 7.80 0.23
N GLY A 255 -2.04 6.61 -0.26
CA GLY A 255 -2.66 6.03 -1.45
C GLY A 255 -4.06 5.52 -1.15
N HIS A 256 -4.96 5.62 -2.15
CA HIS A 256 -6.32 5.12 -2.03
C HIS A 256 -6.60 3.96 -2.99
N ALA A 257 -6.89 2.78 -2.44
CA ALA A 257 -7.17 1.58 -3.24
C ALA A 257 -8.61 1.52 -3.78
N LYS A 258 -9.51 2.40 -3.29
CA LYS A 258 -10.92 2.49 -3.73
C LYS A 258 -11.22 3.72 -4.58
N PHE A 259 -10.35 4.73 -4.54
CA PHE A 259 -10.51 5.99 -5.25
C PHE A 259 -9.28 6.26 -6.12
N ARG A 260 -9.42 7.12 -7.12
CA ARG A 260 -8.32 7.44 -8.02
C ARG A 260 -7.60 8.70 -7.55
N ASP A 261 -7.04 8.66 -6.34
CA ASP A 261 -6.26 9.77 -5.81
C ASP A 261 -5.22 9.35 -4.77
N ILE A 262 -4.26 10.25 -4.52
CA ILE A 262 -3.36 10.24 -3.37
C ILE A 262 -3.71 11.45 -2.51
N ARG A 263 -3.84 11.24 -1.19
CA ARG A 263 -4.11 12.32 -0.23
C ARG A 263 -2.81 12.77 0.42
N VAL A 264 -2.63 14.08 0.47
CA VAL A 264 -1.45 14.72 1.06
C VAL A 264 -1.84 15.36 2.38
N PHE A 265 -1.07 15.06 3.41
CA PHE A 265 -1.27 15.53 4.76
C PHE A 265 -0.03 16.23 5.28
N GLU A 266 -0.25 17.11 6.24
CA GLU A 266 0.79 17.73 7.04
C GLU A 266 0.60 17.29 8.49
N ARG A 267 1.63 16.71 9.07
CA ARG A 267 1.67 16.37 10.50
C ARG A 267 1.66 17.64 11.34
N GLN A 268 0.77 17.67 12.32
CA GLN A 268 0.66 18.74 13.30
C GLN A 268 1.51 18.41 14.54
N ALA A 269 1.76 19.42 15.39
CA ALA A 269 2.60 19.27 16.58
C ALA A 269 2.13 18.17 17.55
N ASP A 270 0.82 17.91 17.60
CA ASP A 270 0.23 16.87 18.43
C ASP A 270 0.14 15.50 17.73
N ASN A 271 0.73 15.33 16.55
CA ASN A 271 0.60 14.13 15.70
C ASN A 271 -0.78 13.88 15.08
N THR A 272 -1.70 14.87 15.09
CA THR A 272 -2.84 14.83 14.17
C THR A 272 -2.39 15.18 12.75
N LEU A 273 -3.18 14.81 11.74
CA LEU A 273 -2.89 15.13 10.35
C LEU A 273 -3.90 16.11 9.80
N ARG A 274 -3.41 17.13 9.10
CA ARG A 274 -4.23 18.06 8.33
C ARG A 274 -4.11 17.74 6.86
N LYS A 275 -5.22 17.40 6.20
CA LYS A 275 -5.22 17.22 4.73
C LYS A 275 -4.93 18.56 4.06
N THR A 276 -3.89 18.61 3.24
CA THR A 276 -3.48 19.82 2.52
C THR A 276 -3.83 19.75 1.03
N HIS A 277 -3.66 18.59 0.40
CA HIS A 277 -3.88 18.43 -1.05
C HIS A 277 -4.49 17.07 -1.38
N THR A 278 -4.94 16.95 -2.63
CA THR A 278 -5.32 15.70 -3.26
C THR A 278 -4.68 15.69 -4.63
N ILE A 279 -3.91 14.65 -4.92
CA ILE A 279 -3.27 14.43 -6.22
C ILE A 279 -4.18 13.48 -6.99
N PRO A 280 -4.87 13.96 -8.05
CA PRO A 280 -5.72 13.10 -8.86
C PRO A 280 -4.89 12.03 -9.56
N MET A 281 -5.40 10.81 -9.55
CA MET A 281 -4.88 9.70 -10.33
C MET A 281 -5.93 9.28 -11.36
N ASP A 282 -5.50 8.57 -12.39
CA ASP A 282 -6.41 8.01 -13.40
C ASP A 282 -6.94 6.63 -12.99
N ARG A 283 -6.43 6.03 -11.90
CA ARG A 283 -6.76 4.69 -11.39
C ARG A 283 -6.48 4.56 -9.88
N PRO A 284 -6.97 3.50 -9.20
CA PRO A 284 -6.66 3.27 -7.79
C PRO A 284 -5.18 2.98 -7.53
N VAL A 285 -4.73 3.39 -6.36
CA VAL A 285 -3.33 3.33 -5.91
C VAL A 285 -3.23 2.47 -4.65
N ASP A 286 -2.24 1.60 -4.63
CA ASP A 286 -1.92 0.73 -3.51
C ASP A 286 -0.75 1.33 -2.70
N ASN A 287 0.39 0.63 -2.56
CA ASN A 287 1.51 1.13 -1.79
C ASN A 287 2.23 2.31 -2.44
N LEU A 288 2.72 3.18 -1.55
CA LEU A 288 3.58 4.30 -1.88
C LEU A 288 5.01 4.04 -1.37
N SER A 289 5.98 4.62 -2.08
CA SER A 289 7.36 4.80 -1.61
C SER A 289 7.87 6.19 -2.02
N VAL A 290 8.97 6.63 -1.43
CA VAL A 290 9.63 7.90 -1.80
C VAL A 290 11.08 7.61 -2.12
N ASP A 291 11.56 8.05 -3.27
CA ASP A 291 12.96 7.88 -3.64
C ASP A 291 13.84 9.02 -3.09
N LYS A 292 15.17 8.87 -3.24
CA LYS A 292 16.13 9.86 -2.75
C LYS A 292 15.99 11.25 -3.38
N ASP A 293 15.35 11.35 -4.55
CA ASP A 293 15.14 12.61 -5.26
C ASP A 293 13.82 13.28 -4.83
N GLY A 294 13.06 12.63 -3.95
CA GLY A 294 11.80 13.12 -3.41
C GLY A 294 10.59 12.84 -4.29
N ALA A 295 10.72 12.01 -5.32
CA ALA A 295 9.58 11.54 -6.10
C ALA A 295 8.82 10.48 -5.30
N VAL A 296 7.50 10.62 -5.23
CA VAL A 296 6.63 9.60 -4.64
C VAL A 296 6.32 8.58 -5.73
N TRP A 297 6.59 7.31 -5.47
CA TRP A 297 6.29 6.21 -6.37
C TRP A 297 5.06 5.47 -5.90
N ALA A 298 4.15 5.20 -6.84
CA ALA A 298 2.87 4.57 -6.58
C ALA A 298 2.70 3.31 -7.43
N ALA A 299 2.44 2.18 -6.76
CA ALA A 299 1.86 1.01 -7.41
C ALA A 299 0.37 1.27 -7.65
N ALA A 300 -0.12 0.98 -8.86
CA ALA A 300 -1.49 1.32 -9.21
C ALA A 300 -2.13 0.27 -10.09
N PHE A 301 -3.44 0.06 -9.89
CA PHE A 301 -4.22 -1.00 -10.52
C PHE A 301 -4.91 -0.51 -11.78
N PRO A 302 -4.49 -0.94 -12.99
CA PRO A 302 -5.19 -0.58 -14.22
C PRO A 302 -6.64 -1.10 -14.20
N PHE A 303 -6.85 -2.31 -13.65
CA PHE A 303 -8.14 -2.99 -13.53
C PHE A 303 -8.31 -3.58 -12.12
N PRO A 304 -8.96 -2.87 -11.18
CA PRO A 304 -9.06 -3.30 -9.78
C PRO A 304 -9.74 -4.67 -9.55
N LEU A 305 -10.65 -5.09 -10.44
CA LEU A 305 -11.26 -6.43 -10.30
C LEU A 305 -10.25 -7.55 -10.61
N ARG A 306 -9.28 -7.29 -11.50
CA ARG A 306 -8.24 -8.26 -11.85
C ARG A 306 -7.27 -8.51 -10.71
N ILE A 307 -6.99 -7.50 -9.88
CA ILE A 307 -6.16 -7.72 -8.68
C ILE A 307 -6.91 -8.60 -7.67
N ILE A 308 -8.21 -8.41 -7.46
CA ILE A 308 -9.00 -9.27 -6.57
C ILE A 308 -9.02 -10.73 -7.08
N GLU A 309 -9.22 -10.93 -8.38
CA GLU A 309 -9.13 -12.25 -9.01
C GLU A 309 -7.73 -12.87 -8.85
N HIS A 310 -6.67 -12.08 -9.02
CA HIS A 310 -5.29 -12.54 -8.85
C HIS A 310 -4.95 -12.93 -7.41
N ILE A 311 -5.45 -12.21 -6.41
CA ILE A 311 -5.23 -12.58 -5.00
C ILE A 311 -5.99 -13.88 -4.68
N ALA A 312 -7.21 -14.04 -5.19
CA ALA A 312 -8.00 -15.26 -5.00
C ALA A 312 -7.44 -16.46 -5.79
N ASN A 313 -6.78 -16.21 -6.92
CA ASN A 313 -6.13 -17.22 -7.74
C ASN A 313 -4.85 -16.63 -8.39
N PRO A 314 -3.67 -16.86 -7.80
CA PRO A 314 -2.39 -16.34 -8.28
C PRO A 314 -2.02 -16.72 -9.72
N SER A 315 -2.70 -17.72 -10.30
CA SER A 315 -2.53 -18.10 -11.72
C SER A 315 -3.19 -17.11 -12.69
N VAL A 316 -4.13 -16.29 -12.22
CA VAL A 316 -4.79 -15.25 -13.02
C VAL A 316 -3.88 -14.03 -13.07
N LEU A 317 -3.41 -13.64 -14.26
CA LEU A 317 -2.59 -12.44 -14.39
C LEU A 317 -3.40 -11.16 -14.13
N SER A 318 -2.81 -10.24 -13.36
CA SER A 318 -3.33 -8.90 -13.14
C SER A 318 -2.37 -7.86 -13.72
N PRO A 319 -2.84 -7.00 -14.64
CA PRO A 319 -2.06 -5.87 -15.13
C PRO A 319 -1.59 -4.95 -14.00
N THR A 320 -0.48 -4.27 -14.24
CA THR A 320 0.22 -3.41 -13.28
C THR A 320 0.58 -2.08 -13.93
N SER A 321 0.62 -1.00 -13.13
CA SER A 321 1.32 0.22 -13.52
C SER A 321 2.09 0.84 -12.35
N ALA A 322 3.20 1.52 -12.66
CA ALA A 322 3.93 2.36 -11.72
C ALA A 322 3.89 3.82 -12.15
N HIS A 323 3.67 4.70 -11.18
CA HIS A 323 3.59 6.15 -11.41
C HIS A 323 4.57 6.88 -10.48
N ALA A 324 5.32 7.82 -11.04
CA ALA A 324 6.12 8.77 -10.27
C ALA A 324 5.35 10.08 -10.14
N ILE A 325 5.21 10.56 -8.91
CA ILE A 325 4.60 11.83 -8.58
C ILE A 325 5.72 12.78 -8.17
N VAL A 326 5.94 13.79 -9.01
CA VAL A 326 7.04 14.75 -8.87
C VAL A 326 6.48 16.15 -8.62
N GLN A 327 7.29 17.03 -8.01
CA GLN A 327 6.91 18.43 -7.89
C GLN A 327 6.69 19.05 -9.28
N ASN A 328 5.61 19.79 -9.44
CA ASN A 328 5.36 20.54 -10.66
C ASN A 328 6.15 21.84 -10.63
N THR A 329 7.02 22.04 -11.61
CA THR A 329 7.80 23.26 -11.82
C THR A 329 7.32 24.08 -13.01
N GLY A 330 6.25 23.65 -13.68
CA GLY A 330 5.63 24.36 -14.80
C GLY A 330 4.75 25.55 -14.35
N LEU A 331 4.20 26.27 -15.33
CA LEU A 331 3.32 27.42 -15.08
C LEU A 331 2.07 27.04 -14.28
N ASP A 332 1.55 25.82 -14.46
CA ASP A 332 0.35 25.33 -13.76
C ASP A 332 0.56 25.17 -12.25
N ALA A 333 1.82 25.07 -11.79
CA ALA A 333 2.15 25.09 -10.37
C ALA A 333 1.74 26.40 -9.69
N PHE A 334 1.80 27.53 -10.42
CA PHE A 334 1.32 28.83 -9.96
C PHE A 334 -0.20 28.85 -9.77
N TYR A 335 -0.93 28.01 -10.52
CA TYR A 335 -2.38 27.86 -10.43
C TYR A 335 -2.82 26.75 -9.45
N GLY A 336 -1.90 26.21 -8.64
CA GLY A 336 -2.19 25.27 -7.57
C GLY A 336 -1.96 23.81 -7.91
N GLU A 337 -1.55 23.48 -9.13
CA GLU A 337 -1.17 22.10 -9.51
C GLU A 337 0.24 21.79 -9.00
N ARG A 338 0.37 21.44 -7.71
CA ARG A 338 1.69 21.25 -7.07
C ARG A 338 2.47 20.03 -7.53
N TYR A 339 1.80 19.04 -8.11
CA TYR A 339 2.40 17.75 -8.47
C TYR A 339 2.03 17.37 -9.89
N ARG A 340 2.97 16.72 -10.59
CA ARG A 340 2.75 16.05 -11.86
C ARG A 340 2.83 14.54 -11.66
N VAL A 341 1.90 13.81 -12.26
CA VAL A 341 1.88 12.34 -12.26
C VAL A 341 2.45 11.86 -13.59
N GLU A 342 3.46 11.01 -13.53
CA GLU A 342 4.12 10.41 -14.68
C GLU A 342 3.97 8.90 -14.61
N LYS A 343 3.33 8.29 -15.61
CA LYS A 343 3.32 6.82 -15.73
C LYS A 343 4.70 6.37 -16.22
N ARG A 344 5.39 5.57 -15.42
CA ARG A 344 6.79 5.15 -15.65
C ARG A 344 6.93 3.67 -16.01
N PHE A 345 5.93 2.87 -15.68
CA PHE A 345 5.85 1.46 -16.04
C PHE A 345 4.39 1.06 -16.26
N GLU A 346 4.13 0.21 -17.26
CA GLU A 346 2.84 -0.46 -17.42
C GLU A 346 3.04 -1.79 -18.15
N ASP A 347 2.41 -2.84 -17.62
CA ASP A 347 2.49 -4.19 -18.12
C ASP A 347 1.13 -4.90 -17.98
N ASP A 348 0.85 -5.84 -18.88
CA ASP A 348 -0.37 -6.65 -18.88
C ASP A 348 -0.37 -7.77 -17.83
N GLY A 349 0.70 -7.87 -17.05
CA GLY A 349 0.90 -8.86 -16.00
C GLY A 349 1.81 -10.00 -16.42
N THR A 350 2.22 -10.08 -17.69
CA THR A 350 3.10 -11.14 -18.17
C THR A 350 4.52 -11.05 -17.60
N LEU A 351 5.01 -9.83 -17.37
CA LEU A 351 6.29 -9.58 -16.71
C LEU A 351 6.11 -9.32 -15.22
N ALA A 352 5.19 -8.41 -14.85
CA ALA A 352 4.92 -8.01 -13.48
C ALA A 352 3.41 -8.09 -13.17
N SER A 353 2.96 -9.23 -12.63
CA SER A 353 1.56 -9.43 -12.28
C SER A 353 1.23 -8.92 -10.88
N GLY A 354 0.11 -8.21 -10.75
CA GLY A 354 -0.52 -7.93 -9.46
C GLY A 354 0.34 -7.11 -8.50
N THR A 355 1.12 -6.16 -9.03
CA THR A 355 2.02 -5.35 -8.21
C THR A 355 1.23 -4.46 -7.25
N THR A 356 1.55 -4.59 -5.97
CA THR A 356 1.02 -3.75 -4.88
C THR A 356 2.07 -2.78 -4.38
N SER A 357 3.36 -3.00 -4.65
CA SER A 357 4.45 -2.11 -4.22
C SER A 357 5.47 -1.87 -5.33
N VAL A 358 5.86 -0.61 -5.47
CA VAL A 358 6.89 -0.15 -6.40
C VAL A 358 7.90 0.70 -5.64
N VAL A 359 9.18 0.45 -5.87
CA VAL A 359 10.28 1.23 -5.30
C VAL A 359 11.30 1.56 -6.39
N HIS A 360 11.71 2.82 -6.46
CA HIS A 360 12.74 3.31 -7.37
C HIS A 360 14.03 3.60 -6.61
N ASP A 361 15.12 2.95 -7.02
CA ASP A 361 16.47 3.32 -6.62
C ASP A 361 17.03 4.29 -7.67
N ALA A 362 16.84 5.58 -7.44
CA ALA A 362 17.31 6.64 -8.32
C ALA A 362 18.85 6.74 -8.38
N GLU A 363 19.58 6.14 -7.44
CA GLU A 363 21.06 6.12 -7.46
C GLU A 363 21.57 5.06 -8.44
N ARG A 364 20.90 3.91 -8.49
CA ARG A 364 21.28 2.76 -9.32
C ARG A 364 20.48 2.64 -10.61
N GLY A 365 19.46 3.49 -10.81
CA GLY A 365 18.58 3.46 -11.98
C GLY A 365 17.73 2.19 -12.06
N LEU A 366 17.28 1.68 -10.90
CA LEU A 366 16.52 0.43 -10.81
C LEU A 366 15.10 0.67 -10.35
N LEU A 367 14.16 -0.04 -10.96
CA LEU A 367 12.76 -0.12 -10.53
C LEU A 367 12.45 -1.52 -10.04
N PHE A 368 11.96 -1.61 -8.81
CA PHE A 368 11.51 -2.84 -8.17
C PHE A 368 9.99 -2.87 -8.13
N LEU A 369 9.38 -3.97 -8.59
CA LEU A 369 7.94 -4.18 -8.58
C LEU A 369 7.62 -5.54 -7.96
N HIS A 370 6.73 -5.56 -6.97
CA HIS A 370 6.23 -6.80 -6.37
C HIS A 370 4.79 -6.63 -5.86
N GLY A 371 4.15 -7.75 -5.52
CA GLY A 371 2.73 -7.83 -5.22
C GLY A 371 2.41 -8.84 -4.12
N ILE A 372 1.32 -8.56 -3.40
CA ILE A 372 0.80 -9.43 -2.33
C ILE A 372 0.64 -10.89 -2.75
N ALA A 373 0.28 -11.17 -4.01
CA ALA A 373 0.13 -12.52 -4.58
C ALA A 373 1.04 -12.76 -5.80
N ALA A 374 2.00 -11.86 -6.04
CA ALA A 374 2.84 -11.93 -7.23
C ALA A 374 3.82 -13.11 -7.15
N PRO A 375 4.09 -13.78 -8.29
CA PRO A 375 4.93 -14.98 -8.32
C PRO A 375 6.43 -14.70 -8.16
N HIS A 376 6.88 -13.47 -8.39
CA HIS A 376 8.29 -13.09 -8.31
C HIS A 376 8.45 -11.58 -8.14
N LEU A 377 9.60 -11.16 -7.59
CA LEU A 377 10.04 -9.77 -7.68
C LEU A 377 10.46 -9.48 -9.13
N THR A 378 10.02 -8.35 -9.68
CA THR A 378 10.48 -7.83 -10.98
C THR A 378 11.44 -6.68 -10.76
N VAL A 379 12.57 -6.68 -11.47
CA VAL A 379 13.59 -5.63 -11.41
C VAL A 379 13.88 -5.14 -12.81
N CYS A 380 13.65 -3.86 -13.10
CA CYS A 380 13.89 -3.24 -14.40
C CYS A 380 14.88 -2.08 -14.28
N LYS A 381 15.54 -1.72 -15.39
CA LYS A 381 16.24 -0.43 -15.48
C LYS A 381 15.27 0.65 -15.94
N LEU A 382 15.42 1.85 -15.38
CA LEU A 382 14.67 3.04 -15.79
C LEU A 382 15.53 4.10 -16.47
#